data_AF-A0A3N2MAF8-F1
#
_entry.id   AF-A0A3N2MAF8-F1
#
_cell.length_a   1.000
_cell.length_b   1.000
_cell.length_c   1.000
_cell.angle_alpha   90.00
_cell.angle_beta   90.00
_cell.angle_gamma   90.00
#
_symmetry.space_group_name_H-M   'P 1'
#
loop_
_entity.id
_entity.type
_entity.pdbx_description
1 polymer ?
#
loop_
_entity_poly.entity_id
_entity_poly.type
_entity_poly.pdbx_seq_one_letter_code
_entity_poly.pdbx_strand_id
1 'polypeptide(L)'
;MNKHYFLPVALSALVLGACSNEDLPGNPNMPEKQNTVLLKSLDVASQAGRITVNNPTRGPKAERLQLVAKIAPVETSDAAQKNWSATAIAVDGGKAYITWHSNHQATTAATAWGGAIDEINIPVAESDQWAFANIMVNEELKFNHVIVNASNLYLASTSSKNGAVVGRLPIGAGELEYINIPGSSANAVAADGADIVAVSGYSGAAVRFPSAFTAETEPTVIVAEAIDFGGKYIDGGYILRTDDAAAELLPVAGGQGVALDAALVSNEKSAESYNPTTGEWTTVEGDGAKHYGKHTMAVSGGYVYVAAGHNGLRSYAVGSGTAAWSNETYTTAVYADDQYVYAATGAGLRVYEKKESGNLELFAYEVKEYDNAGNAGTTEAGTEGHSANFIAIANGYIFVAYGQSGVYVFKLNPQGSEQPEPPVEEKVTLTLNIPAIESKQDKEVEKGENAEFTIPETTPEAPEGKEFAGWSKTEGGETPDYQPGQPITVTPENPDVTLYPVWTDKVVEYEYVLSFDIESDIPEMGMTGVAPESKNVKSTEESVEITLPGKDGFDREGFDFKGWCEVSTAYQEVSTKVYTESYTMTKDKLNVTLYPVWTIKQTVTPAPPVGGDDL
;
A
#
# COMPACT_ATOMS: atom_id res chain seq x y z
N MET A 1 45.08 -7.56 23.86
CA MET A 1 45.50 -8.50 22.80
C MET A 1 44.29 -9.31 22.38
N ASN A 2 44.10 -9.41 21.07
CA ASN A 2 42.83 -9.53 20.37
C ASN A 2 42.05 -10.82 20.63
N LYS A 3 40.75 -10.69 20.89
CA LYS A 3 39.76 -11.74 20.61
C LYS A 3 39.16 -11.44 19.24
N HIS A 4 39.52 -12.23 18.24
CA HIS A 4 38.88 -12.20 16.93
C HIS A 4 37.55 -12.93 17.02
N TYR A 5 36.45 -12.21 16.79
CA TYR A 5 35.16 -12.77 16.45
C TYR A 5 35.17 -13.14 14.96
N PHE A 6 34.98 -14.42 14.65
CA PHE A 6 34.62 -14.88 13.31
C PHE A 6 33.10 -14.75 13.16
N LEU A 7 32.66 -13.84 12.28
CA LEU A 7 31.31 -13.82 11.73
C LEU A 7 31.29 -14.82 10.55
N PRO A 8 30.38 -15.81 10.49
CA PRO A 8 30.07 -16.44 9.22
C PRO A 8 29.14 -15.52 8.44
N VAL A 9 29.64 -14.98 7.32
CA VAL A 9 28.80 -14.40 6.27
C VAL A 9 28.04 -15.56 5.64
N ALA A 10 26.75 -15.66 5.95
CA ALA A 10 25.84 -16.52 5.22
C ALA A 10 25.60 -15.90 3.85
N LEU A 11 26.33 -16.39 2.85
CA LEU A 11 26.02 -16.14 1.45
C LEU A 11 24.82 -17.03 1.09
N SER A 12 23.61 -16.47 1.19
CA SER A 12 22.39 -17.10 0.70
C SER A 12 22.44 -17.11 -0.83
N ALA A 13 22.99 -18.18 -1.41
CA ALA A 13 22.84 -18.43 -2.84
C ALA A 13 21.37 -18.76 -3.11
N LEU A 14 20.63 -17.80 -3.66
CA LEU A 14 19.33 -18.05 -4.29
C LEU A 14 19.61 -18.95 -5.50
N VAL A 15 19.17 -20.21 -5.44
CA VAL A 15 19.19 -21.13 -6.58
C VAL A 15 18.06 -20.69 -7.52
N LEU A 16 18.41 -19.90 -8.53
CA LEU A 16 17.54 -19.63 -9.67
C LEU A 16 17.44 -20.89 -10.53
N GLY A 17 16.46 -21.73 -10.23
CA GLY A 17 16.12 -22.90 -11.03
C GLY A 17 15.38 -22.51 -12.32
N ALA A 18 16.13 -22.22 -13.38
CA ALA A 18 15.57 -22.20 -14.74
C ALA A 18 15.20 -23.64 -15.15
N CYS A 19 13.90 -23.93 -15.22
CA CYS A 19 13.39 -25.22 -15.64
C CYS A 19 13.54 -25.37 -17.16
N SER A 20 14.62 -26.02 -17.60
CA SER A 20 14.68 -26.69 -18.89
C SER A 20 15.35 -28.04 -18.71
N ASN A 21 14.55 -29.10 -18.65
CA ASN A 21 14.98 -30.49 -18.66
C ASN A 21 14.27 -31.16 -19.85
N GLU A 22 14.87 -31.06 -21.03
CA GLU A 22 14.31 -31.62 -22.28
C GLU A 22 15.42 -32.29 -23.09
N ASP A 23 16.06 -33.32 -22.53
CA ASP A 23 17.19 -33.97 -23.17
C ASP A 23 17.10 -35.48 -23.13
N LEU A 24 16.49 -36.03 -24.18
CA LEU A 24 16.83 -37.36 -24.66
C LEU A 24 16.70 -37.43 -26.19
N PRO A 25 17.56 -38.19 -26.88
CA PRO A 25 17.37 -38.57 -28.26
C PRO A 25 16.30 -39.68 -28.38
N GLY A 26 15.20 -39.39 -29.06
CA GLY A 26 14.41 -40.43 -29.71
C GLY A 26 15.24 -41.11 -30.79
N ASN A 27 15.13 -42.43 -30.91
CA ASN A 27 15.87 -43.23 -31.87
C ASN A 27 15.50 -42.84 -33.34
N PRO A 28 16.46 -42.50 -34.23
CA PRO A 28 16.19 -42.23 -35.64
C PRO A 28 15.76 -43.46 -36.46
N ASN A 29 15.80 -44.67 -35.88
CA ASN A 29 15.27 -45.88 -36.51
C ASN A 29 13.90 -46.23 -35.91
N MET A 30 12.84 -45.62 -36.47
CA MET A 30 11.43 -45.74 -36.04
C MET A 30 10.98 -47.21 -35.82
N PRO A 31 10.73 -47.64 -34.57
CA PRO A 31 10.00 -48.88 -34.30
C PRO A 31 8.55 -48.57 -33.91
N GLU A 32 7.62 -49.11 -34.70
CA GLU A 32 6.15 -49.06 -34.58
C GLU A 32 5.48 -47.66 -34.53
N LYS A 33 4.65 -47.40 -35.56
CA LYS A 33 3.75 -46.24 -35.71
C LYS A 33 2.61 -46.27 -34.67
N GLN A 34 2.92 -46.29 -33.38
CA GLN A 34 1.95 -45.84 -32.39
C GLN A 34 1.89 -44.32 -32.50
N ASN A 35 0.86 -43.84 -33.17
CA ASN A 35 0.68 -42.43 -33.48
C ASN A 35 -0.49 -41.84 -32.68
N THR A 36 -0.87 -42.49 -31.57
CA THR A 36 -1.87 -42.00 -30.63
C THR A 36 -1.45 -42.23 -29.18
N VAL A 37 -1.87 -41.32 -28.29
CA VAL A 37 -1.75 -41.43 -26.84
C VAL A 37 -3.12 -41.21 -26.22
N LEU A 38 -3.50 -42.11 -25.31
CA LEU A 38 -4.69 -41.93 -24.48
C LEU A 38 -4.38 -40.96 -23.34
N LEU A 39 -5.22 -39.95 -23.21
CA LEU A 39 -5.18 -38.99 -22.12
C LEU A 39 -6.14 -39.45 -21.02
N LYS A 40 -5.64 -39.51 -19.79
CA LYS A 40 -6.43 -39.84 -18.62
C LYS A 40 -7.05 -38.56 -18.07
N SER A 41 -8.38 -38.47 -18.05
CA SER A 41 -9.08 -37.40 -17.36
C SER A 41 -8.94 -37.52 -15.84
N LEU A 42 -8.74 -36.39 -15.17
CA LEU A 42 -8.80 -36.27 -13.71
C LEU A 42 -10.15 -35.69 -13.28
N ASP A 43 -10.56 -35.99 -12.05
CA ASP A 43 -11.77 -35.41 -11.46
C ASP A 43 -11.55 -33.91 -11.17
N VAL A 44 -12.34 -33.06 -11.84
CA VAL A 44 -12.26 -31.60 -11.71
C VAL A 44 -12.52 -31.14 -10.27
N ALA A 45 -13.43 -31.78 -9.55
CA ALA A 45 -13.75 -31.38 -8.19
C ALA A 45 -12.55 -31.56 -7.24
N SER A 46 -11.80 -32.65 -7.41
CA SER A 46 -10.56 -32.88 -6.65
C SER A 46 -9.46 -31.85 -6.91
N GLN A 47 -9.48 -31.20 -8.08
CA GLN A 47 -8.44 -30.26 -8.52
C GLN A 47 -8.82 -28.80 -8.30
N ALA A 48 -10.08 -28.50 -7.95
CA ALA A 48 -10.61 -27.14 -7.88
C ALA A 48 -9.81 -26.21 -6.95
N GLY A 49 -9.23 -26.73 -5.87
CA GLY A 49 -8.40 -25.98 -4.93
C GLY A 49 -7.09 -25.43 -5.52
N ARG A 50 -6.69 -25.88 -6.72
CA ARG A 50 -5.53 -25.34 -7.44
C ARG A 50 -5.76 -23.92 -7.94
N ILE A 51 -7.00 -23.50 -8.12
CA ILE A 51 -7.33 -22.13 -8.51
C ILE A 51 -7.51 -21.30 -7.25
N THR A 52 -6.60 -20.34 -7.05
CA THR A 52 -6.75 -19.29 -6.04
C THR A 52 -7.14 -18.01 -6.74
N VAL A 53 -8.32 -17.50 -6.43
CA VAL A 53 -8.80 -16.21 -6.95
C VAL A 53 -8.45 -15.13 -5.94
N ASN A 54 -7.72 -14.13 -6.40
CA ASN A 54 -7.51 -12.91 -5.63
C ASN A 54 -8.63 -11.95 -6.03
N ASN A 55 -9.54 -11.65 -5.09
CA ASN A 55 -10.70 -10.81 -5.39
C ASN A 55 -10.25 -9.47 -5.97
N PRO A 56 -10.78 -9.05 -7.13
CA PRO A 56 -10.41 -7.78 -7.74
C PRO A 56 -11.11 -6.62 -7.01
N THR A 57 -10.80 -6.38 -5.74
CA THR A 57 -11.08 -5.07 -5.14
C THR A 57 -10.02 -4.11 -5.65
N ARG A 58 -10.44 -3.14 -6.46
CA ARG A 58 -9.58 -2.13 -7.08
C ARG A 58 -9.05 -1.18 -6.00
N GLY A 59 -7.92 -1.53 -5.37
CA GLY A 59 -7.19 -0.67 -4.45
C GLY A 59 -6.26 0.31 -5.18
N PRO A 60 -6.10 1.56 -4.71
CA PRO A 60 -5.50 2.64 -5.51
C PRO A 60 -3.96 2.70 -5.49
N LYS A 61 -3.16 1.62 -5.42
CA LYS A 61 -1.68 1.77 -5.29
C LYS A 61 -0.78 0.76 -6.03
N ALA A 62 -1.29 0.11 -7.09
CA ALA A 62 -0.55 -0.82 -7.97
C ALA A 62 -0.91 -0.64 -9.47
N GLU A 63 -1.20 0.59 -9.86
CA GLU A 63 -2.43 0.90 -10.60
C GLU A 63 -2.56 0.37 -12.04
N ARG A 64 -1.49 -0.10 -12.68
CA ARG A 64 -1.53 -0.59 -14.06
C ARG A 64 -1.58 -2.11 -14.21
N LEU A 65 -1.13 -2.90 -13.23
CA LEU A 65 -1.08 -4.36 -13.35
C LEU A 65 -1.53 -5.04 -12.05
N GLN A 66 -2.59 -5.84 -12.14
CA GLN A 66 -3.19 -6.51 -10.98
C GLN A 66 -3.12 -8.03 -11.13
N LEU A 67 -2.68 -8.73 -10.08
CA LEU A 67 -2.77 -10.19 -10.00
C LEU A 67 -4.19 -10.61 -9.61
N VAL A 68 -4.86 -11.38 -10.47
CA VAL A 68 -6.28 -11.75 -10.28
C VAL A 68 -6.50 -13.22 -9.96
N ALA A 69 -5.62 -14.10 -10.41
CA ALA A 69 -5.71 -15.51 -10.07
C ALA A 69 -4.34 -16.19 -10.13
N LYS A 70 -4.21 -17.28 -9.38
CA LYS A 70 -3.12 -18.24 -9.48
C LYS A 70 -3.69 -19.63 -9.74
N ILE A 71 -3.04 -20.38 -10.60
CA ILE A 71 -3.38 -21.76 -10.90
C ILE A 71 -2.17 -22.61 -10.57
N ALA A 72 -2.26 -23.36 -9.47
CA ALA A 72 -1.20 -24.24 -8.99
C ALA A 72 -0.98 -25.44 -9.94
N PRO A 73 0.21 -26.06 -9.91
CA PRO A 73 0.49 -27.27 -10.69
C PRO A 73 -0.49 -28.42 -10.42
N VAL A 74 -0.58 -29.36 -11.38
CA VAL A 74 -1.50 -30.51 -11.32
C VAL A 74 -1.24 -31.34 -10.06
N GLU A 75 -2.30 -31.65 -9.32
CA GLU A 75 -2.22 -32.42 -8.09
C GLU A 75 -2.61 -33.88 -8.38
N THR A 76 -1.62 -34.76 -8.32
CA THR A 76 -1.78 -36.21 -8.45
C THR A 76 -1.15 -36.88 -7.24
N SER A 77 -1.46 -38.16 -6.98
CA SER A 77 -0.86 -38.91 -5.87
C SER A 77 0.68 -38.95 -5.91
N ASP A 78 1.24 -38.74 -7.09
CA ASP A 78 2.67 -38.67 -7.43
C ASP A 78 3.12 -37.25 -7.84
N ALA A 79 2.31 -36.20 -7.66
CA ALA A 79 2.63 -34.84 -8.14
C ALA A 79 3.90 -34.25 -7.51
N ALA A 80 4.11 -34.49 -6.21
CA ALA A 80 5.35 -34.12 -5.53
C ALA A 80 6.59 -34.83 -6.12
N GLN A 81 6.40 -35.96 -6.78
CA GLN A 81 7.46 -36.64 -7.52
C GLN A 81 7.61 -36.06 -8.93
N LYS A 82 6.50 -35.74 -9.62
CA LYS A 82 6.51 -35.27 -11.02
C LYS A 82 6.99 -33.83 -11.23
N ASN A 83 6.92 -32.96 -10.22
CA ASN A 83 7.38 -31.56 -10.28
C ASN A 83 6.85 -30.83 -11.54
N TRP A 84 5.53 -30.80 -11.69
CA TRP A 84 4.86 -30.22 -12.85
C TRP A 84 5.25 -28.75 -13.09
N SER A 85 5.56 -28.43 -14.34
CA SER A 85 5.93 -27.08 -14.78
C SER A 85 5.02 -26.64 -15.91
N ALA A 86 4.32 -25.51 -15.74
CA ALA A 86 3.49 -24.91 -16.78
C ALA A 86 4.36 -24.48 -17.95
N THR A 87 4.05 -24.94 -19.16
CA THR A 87 4.91 -24.76 -20.34
C THR A 87 4.39 -23.74 -21.34
N ALA A 88 3.09 -23.77 -21.64
CA ALA A 88 2.44 -22.87 -22.59
C ALA A 88 0.96 -22.71 -22.28
N ILE A 89 0.36 -21.66 -22.84
CA ILE A 89 -1.07 -21.38 -22.76
C ILE A 89 -1.58 -21.03 -24.16
N ALA A 90 -2.65 -21.69 -24.61
CA ALA A 90 -3.44 -21.22 -25.73
C ALA A 90 -4.81 -20.74 -25.24
N VAL A 91 -5.43 -19.83 -25.98
CA VAL A 91 -6.73 -19.25 -25.61
C VAL A 91 -7.64 -19.25 -26.84
N ASP A 92 -8.88 -19.71 -26.66
CA ASP A 92 -9.91 -19.67 -27.70
C ASP A 92 -11.29 -19.85 -27.08
N GLY A 93 -12.32 -19.26 -27.69
CA GLY A 93 -13.72 -19.54 -27.32
C GLY A 93 -14.08 -19.29 -25.85
N GLY A 94 -13.38 -18.37 -25.16
CA GLY A 94 -13.57 -18.11 -23.73
C GLY A 94 -12.94 -19.15 -22.80
N LYS A 95 -12.03 -19.98 -23.32
CA LYS A 95 -11.24 -20.94 -22.54
C LYS A 95 -9.74 -20.67 -22.66
N ALA A 96 -9.02 -21.07 -21.62
CA ALA A 96 -7.58 -21.21 -21.63
C ALA A 96 -7.20 -22.70 -21.59
N TYR A 97 -6.21 -23.08 -22.39
CA TYR A 97 -5.65 -24.41 -22.50
C TYR A 97 -4.20 -24.36 -22.03
N ILE A 98 -3.94 -24.84 -20.82
CA ILE A 98 -2.63 -24.76 -20.18
C ILE A 98 -1.95 -26.10 -20.32
N THR A 99 -0.76 -26.12 -20.91
CA THR A 99 0.07 -27.33 -20.96
C THR A 99 1.07 -27.37 -19.83
N TRP A 100 1.38 -28.59 -19.40
CA TRP A 100 2.38 -28.87 -18.38
C TRP A 100 3.28 -30.01 -18.85
N HIS A 101 4.53 -29.99 -18.39
CA HIS A 101 5.41 -31.15 -18.45
C HIS A 101 5.99 -31.48 -17.08
N SER A 102 6.34 -32.74 -16.85
CA SER A 102 7.02 -33.15 -15.62
C SER A 102 8.48 -32.71 -15.65
N ASN A 103 8.95 -32.06 -14.57
CA ASN A 103 10.32 -31.56 -14.45
C ASN A 103 11.19 -32.41 -13.51
N HIS A 104 10.78 -33.64 -13.20
CA HIS A 104 11.62 -34.57 -12.45
C HIS A 104 12.84 -34.95 -13.30
N GLN A 105 14.04 -34.52 -12.88
CA GLN A 105 15.29 -35.08 -13.40
C GLN A 105 15.31 -36.56 -13.00
N ALA A 106 15.32 -37.43 -14.00
CA ALA A 106 15.18 -38.86 -13.81
C ALA A 106 16.39 -39.45 -13.06
N THR A 107 16.37 -39.41 -11.73
CA THR A 107 17.12 -40.42 -10.96
C THR A 107 16.49 -41.81 -11.13
N THR A 108 15.19 -41.85 -11.43
CA THR A 108 14.46 -43.05 -11.89
C THR A 108 13.42 -42.64 -12.93
N ALA A 109 13.66 -42.93 -14.20
CA ALA A 109 12.85 -42.35 -15.28
C ALA A 109 11.45 -42.92 -15.47
N ALA A 110 11.21 -44.14 -15.00
CA ALA A 110 9.92 -44.80 -15.15
C ALA A 110 8.77 -44.06 -14.43
N THR A 111 9.08 -43.14 -13.51
CA THR A 111 8.11 -42.40 -12.70
C THR A 111 8.13 -40.88 -12.95
N ALA A 112 8.96 -40.41 -13.88
CA ALA A 112 9.35 -39.01 -14.01
C ALA A 112 8.82 -38.31 -15.28
N TRP A 113 8.19 -39.06 -16.18
CA TRP A 113 7.80 -38.59 -17.52
C TRP A 113 6.28 -38.36 -17.62
N GLY A 114 5.88 -37.32 -18.36
CA GLY A 114 4.48 -37.05 -18.62
C GLY A 114 4.15 -35.59 -18.91
N GLY A 115 2.93 -35.39 -19.36
CA GLY A 115 2.37 -34.10 -19.72
C GLY A 115 0.94 -33.99 -19.24
N ALA A 116 0.51 -32.76 -18.99
CA ALA A 116 -0.87 -32.48 -18.60
C ALA A 116 -1.45 -31.31 -19.38
N ILE A 117 -2.78 -31.28 -19.48
CA ILE A 117 -3.56 -30.22 -20.10
C ILE A 117 -4.66 -29.85 -19.10
N ASP A 118 -4.69 -28.59 -18.68
CA ASP A 118 -5.86 -28.02 -18.02
C ASP A 118 -6.67 -27.23 -19.06
N GLU A 119 -7.97 -27.49 -19.13
CA GLU A 119 -8.93 -26.59 -19.77
C GLU A 119 -9.61 -25.76 -18.70
N ILE A 120 -9.56 -24.43 -18.81
CA ILE A 120 -10.13 -23.50 -17.83
C ILE A 120 -11.10 -22.57 -18.53
N ASN A 121 -12.28 -22.37 -17.95
CA ASN A 121 -13.21 -21.34 -18.40
C ASN A 121 -12.71 -19.97 -17.93
N ILE A 122 -12.57 -19.03 -18.87
CA ILE A 122 -12.17 -17.65 -18.58
C ILE A 122 -13.43 -16.87 -18.18
N PRO A 123 -13.46 -16.26 -16.99
CA PRO A 123 -14.58 -15.40 -16.56
C PRO A 123 -14.91 -14.31 -17.59
N VAL A 124 -16.20 -14.13 -17.87
CA VAL A 124 -16.68 -13.06 -18.78
C VAL A 124 -17.07 -11.83 -17.97
N ALA A 125 -17.70 -12.03 -16.81
CA ALA A 125 -17.99 -11.01 -15.81
C ALA A 125 -17.15 -11.19 -14.54
N GLU A 126 -16.96 -10.13 -13.75
CA GLU A 126 -16.27 -10.19 -12.46
C GLU A 126 -16.97 -11.12 -11.44
N SER A 127 -18.27 -11.37 -11.62
CA SER A 127 -19.04 -12.33 -10.83
C SER A 127 -18.78 -13.79 -11.19
N ASP A 128 -18.25 -14.07 -12.38
CA ASP A 128 -18.06 -15.43 -12.87
C ASP A 128 -16.87 -16.07 -12.17
N GLN A 129 -17.03 -17.34 -11.80
CA GLN A 129 -15.99 -18.08 -11.11
C GLN A 129 -15.04 -18.73 -12.12
N TRP A 130 -13.75 -18.65 -11.85
CA TRP A 130 -12.74 -19.48 -12.51
C TRP A 130 -13.02 -20.95 -12.21
N ALA A 131 -13.05 -21.78 -13.25
CA ALA A 131 -13.30 -23.21 -13.09
C ALA A 131 -12.59 -24.03 -14.17
N PHE A 132 -12.04 -25.17 -13.77
CA PHE A 132 -11.61 -26.18 -14.73
C PHE A 132 -12.82 -26.75 -15.47
N ALA A 133 -12.73 -26.84 -16.78
CA ALA A 133 -13.69 -27.54 -17.64
C ALA A 133 -13.28 -29.01 -17.81
N ASN A 134 -11.98 -29.28 -17.88
CA ASN A 134 -11.41 -30.61 -18.06
C ASN A 134 -9.94 -30.58 -17.63
N ILE A 135 -9.43 -31.73 -17.20
CA ILE A 135 -8.04 -31.89 -16.79
C ILE A 135 -7.60 -33.25 -17.29
N MET A 136 -6.51 -33.29 -18.07
CA MET A 136 -6.02 -34.47 -18.73
C MET A 136 -4.53 -34.67 -18.45
N VAL A 137 -4.12 -35.91 -18.21
CA VAL A 137 -2.72 -36.28 -17.99
C VAL A 137 -2.33 -37.47 -18.84
N ASN A 138 -1.03 -37.58 -19.13
CA ASN A 138 -0.44 -38.72 -19.81
C ASN A 138 0.99 -38.94 -19.32
N GLU A 139 1.57 -40.11 -19.64
CA GLU A 139 2.89 -40.54 -19.17
C GLU A 139 3.92 -40.69 -20.31
N GLU A 140 3.56 -40.36 -21.56
CA GLU A 140 4.41 -40.56 -22.74
C GLU A 140 4.92 -39.25 -23.36
N LEU A 141 4.10 -38.21 -23.37
CA LEU A 141 4.36 -36.93 -24.01
C LEU A 141 4.50 -35.84 -22.96
N LYS A 142 5.61 -35.12 -23.00
CA LYS A 142 5.76 -33.80 -22.39
C LYS A 142 5.21 -32.76 -23.37
N PHE A 143 4.34 -31.87 -22.93
CA PHE A 143 3.77 -30.82 -23.77
C PHE A 143 4.55 -29.52 -23.59
N ASN A 144 5.21 -29.04 -24.64
CA ASN A 144 6.12 -27.90 -24.57
C ASN A 144 5.46 -26.61 -25.06
N HIS A 145 4.60 -26.72 -26.08
CA HIS A 145 3.86 -25.60 -26.66
C HIS A 145 2.49 -26.04 -27.14
N VAL A 146 1.52 -25.11 -27.14
CA VAL A 146 0.16 -25.36 -27.62
C VAL A 146 -0.37 -24.18 -28.41
N ILE A 147 -1.11 -24.47 -29.47
CA ILE A 147 -1.99 -23.50 -30.16
C ILE A 147 -3.38 -24.10 -30.33
N VAL A 148 -4.39 -23.24 -30.47
CA VAL A 148 -5.71 -23.64 -30.96
C VAL A 148 -5.77 -23.32 -32.45
N ASN A 149 -6.19 -24.28 -33.26
CA ASN A 149 -6.55 -24.03 -34.66
C ASN A 149 -7.83 -24.80 -35.00
N ALA A 150 -8.87 -24.05 -35.37
CA ALA A 150 -10.24 -24.54 -35.50
C ALA A 150 -10.69 -25.29 -34.23
N SER A 151 -11.15 -26.54 -34.34
CA SER A 151 -11.65 -27.31 -33.20
C SER A 151 -10.60 -28.23 -32.54
N ASN A 152 -9.31 -27.98 -32.78
CA ASN A 152 -8.21 -28.82 -32.29
C ASN A 152 -7.16 -28.01 -31.55
N LEU A 153 -6.55 -28.65 -30.55
CA LEU A 153 -5.26 -28.25 -30.00
C LEU A 153 -4.14 -28.90 -30.82
N TYR A 154 -3.11 -28.12 -31.14
CA TYR A 154 -1.87 -28.63 -31.72
C TYR A 154 -0.74 -28.43 -30.72
N LEU A 155 0.00 -29.50 -30.45
CA LEU A 155 0.89 -29.62 -29.30
C LEU A 155 2.31 -29.96 -29.76
N ALA A 156 3.24 -29.01 -29.63
CA ALA A 156 4.66 -29.34 -29.73
C ALA A 156 5.06 -30.13 -28.50
N SER A 157 5.57 -31.35 -28.69
CA SER A 157 5.77 -32.31 -27.61
C SER A 157 7.10 -33.05 -27.71
N THR A 158 7.54 -33.56 -26.56
CA THR A 158 8.63 -34.53 -26.46
C THR A 158 8.05 -35.89 -26.09
N SER A 159 8.22 -36.87 -26.96
CA SER A 159 7.91 -38.27 -26.71
C SER A 159 9.10 -38.99 -26.07
N SER A 160 8.85 -39.79 -25.04
CA SER A 160 9.87 -40.67 -24.44
C SER A 160 10.34 -41.77 -25.40
N LYS A 161 9.59 -42.03 -26.48
CA LYS A 161 9.88 -43.06 -27.49
C LYS A 161 10.48 -42.45 -28.75
N ASN A 162 9.90 -41.37 -29.22
CA ASN A 162 10.12 -40.85 -30.58
C ASN A 162 10.89 -39.52 -30.65
N GLY A 163 11.16 -38.86 -29.52
CA GLY A 163 11.76 -37.53 -29.54
C GLY A 163 10.74 -36.45 -29.92
N ALA A 164 11.04 -35.62 -30.92
CA ALA A 164 10.17 -34.53 -31.33
C ALA A 164 8.89 -35.03 -32.03
N VAL A 165 7.73 -34.67 -31.48
CA VAL A 165 6.44 -35.00 -32.08
C VAL A 165 5.49 -33.80 -32.05
N VAL A 166 4.55 -33.77 -32.99
CA VAL A 166 3.45 -32.81 -32.98
C VAL A 166 2.13 -33.54 -32.80
N GLY A 167 1.45 -33.25 -31.70
CA GLY A 167 0.13 -33.79 -31.37
C GLY A 167 -1.01 -32.95 -31.94
N ARG A 168 -2.11 -33.60 -32.30
CA ARG A 168 -3.43 -33.02 -32.55
C ARG A 168 -4.42 -33.65 -31.58
N LEU A 169 -5.12 -32.81 -30.84
CA LEU A 169 -6.17 -33.23 -29.91
C LEU A 169 -7.45 -32.46 -30.25
N PRO A 170 -8.50 -33.13 -30.74
CA PRO A 170 -9.82 -32.50 -30.81
C PRO A 170 -10.24 -32.00 -29.43
N ILE A 171 -10.73 -30.77 -29.34
CA ILE A 171 -11.07 -30.16 -28.05
C ILE A 171 -12.14 -31.00 -27.34
N GLY A 172 -11.87 -31.38 -26.09
CA GLY A 172 -12.72 -32.25 -25.27
C GLY A 172 -12.59 -33.76 -25.56
N ALA A 173 -11.73 -34.17 -26.49
CA ALA A 173 -11.41 -35.59 -26.69
C ALA A 173 -10.41 -36.11 -25.64
N GLY A 174 -10.37 -37.43 -25.46
CA GLY A 174 -9.41 -38.11 -24.56
C GLY A 174 -8.31 -38.87 -25.32
N GLU A 175 -8.23 -38.73 -26.64
CA GLU A 175 -7.22 -39.37 -27.48
C GLU A 175 -6.54 -38.31 -28.33
N LEU A 176 -5.22 -38.26 -28.22
CA LEU A 176 -4.34 -37.37 -28.99
C LEU A 176 -3.67 -38.21 -30.05
N GLU A 177 -3.71 -37.77 -31.30
CA GLU A 177 -2.89 -38.34 -32.37
C GLU A 177 -1.64 -37.49 -32.58
N TYR A 178 -0.53 -38.09 -33.00
CA TYR A 178 0.71 -37.34 -33.23
C TYR A 178 1.48 -37.87 -34.44
N ILE A 179 2.31 -37.01 -34.99
CA ILE A 179 3.30 -37.35 -36.01
C ILE A 179 4.70 -37.03 -35.51
N ASN A 180 5.67 -37.82 -35.96
CA ASN A 180 7.07 -37.59 -35.67
C ASN A 180 7.64 -36.50 -36.58
N ILE A 181 8.50 -35.66 -36.03
CA ILE A 181 9.29 -34.68 -36.78
C ILE A 181 10.77 -34.86 -36.41
N PRO A 182 11.73 -34.42 -37.25
CA PRO A 182 13.14 -34.49 -36.89
C PRO A 182 13.43 -33.76 -35.58
N GLY A 183 14.39 -34.24 -34.78
CA GLY A 183 14.84 -33.60 -33.54
C GLY A 183 14.49 -34.32 -32.25
N SER A 184 15.14 -33.91 -31.16
CA SER A 184 14.92 -34.48 -29.82
C SER A 184 13.64 -33.99 -29.17
N SER A 185 13.25 -32.73 -29.41
CA SER A 185 12.07 -32.09 -28.82
C SER A 185 11.45 -31.11 -29.80
N ALA A 186 10.12 -31.16 -29.95
CA ALA A 186 9.40 -30.11 -30.66
C ALA A 186 9.20 -28.92 -29.71
N ASN A 187 9.68 -27.75 -30.12
CA ASN A 187 9.72 -26.56 -29.28
C ASN A 187 8.47 -25.71 -29.45
N ALA A 188 8.04 -25.50 -30.69
CA ALA A 188 6.91 -24.63 -31.00
C ALA A 188 6.19 -25.08 -32.27
N VAL A 189 4.92 -24.68 -32.35
CA VAL A 189 4.01 -24.92 -33.46
C VAL A 189 3.23 -23.65 -33.75
N ALA A 190 2.96 -23.38 -35.01
CA ALA A 190 2.10 -22.29 -35.47
C ALA A 190 1.17 -22.77 -36.60
N ALA A 191 0.01 -22.15 -36.69
CA ALA A 191 -0.88 -22.33 -37.84
C ALA A 191 -0.40 -21.46 -39.01
N ASP A 192 -0.41 -22.03 -40.22
CA ASP A 192 -0.10 -21.34 -41.46
C ASP A 192 -1.16 -21.71 -42.51
N GLY A 193 -2.28 -20.99 -42.47
CA GLY A 193 -3.46 -21.32 -43.27
C GLY A 193 -4.01 -22.70 -42.92
N ALA A 194 -4.03 -23.61 -43.91
CA ALA A 194 -4.50 -24.99 -43.73
C ALA A 194 -3.43 -25.94 -43.16
N ASP A 195 -2.19 -25.46 -43.04
CA ASP A 195 -1.05 -26.23 -42.58
C ASP A 195 -0.66 -25.87 -41.15
N ILE A 196 0.15 -26.73 -40.56
CA ILE A 196 0.85 -26.52 -39.30
C ILE A 196 2.34 -26.48 -39.63
N VAL A 197 3.03 -25.53 -39.03
CA VAL A 197 4.49 -25.44 -39.07
C VAL A 197 5.02 -25.68 -37.67
N ALA A 198 6.01 -26.55 -37.57
CA ALA A 198 6.63 -26.95 -36.33
C ALA A 198 8.14 -26.75 -36.39
N VAL A 199 8.73 -26.37 -35.26
CA VAL A 199 10.18 -26.22 -35.11
C VAL A 199 10.66 -27.09 -33.95
N SER A 200 11.79 -27.76 -34.15
CA SER A 200 12.43 -28.61 -33.15
C SER A 200 13.86 -28.18 -32.88
N GLY A 201 14.33 -28.52 -31.68
CA GLY A 201 15.60 -28.07 -31.12
C GLY A 201 16.83 -28.82 -31.65
N TYR A 202 17.52 -29.53 -30.76
CA TYR A 202 18.74 -30.27 -31.04
C TYR A 202 18.52 -31.36 -32.10
N SER A 203 19.43 -31.43 -33.08
CA SER A 203 19.26 -32.27 -34.29
C SER A 203 17.89 -32.08 -34.94
N GLY A 204 17.34 -30.86 -34.82
CA GLY A 204 15.98 -30.53 -35.21
C GLY A 204 15.92 -29.85 -36.57
N ALA A 205 14.69 -29.59 -37.02
CA ALA A 205 14.35 -28.98 -38.29
C ALA A 205 13.15 -28.03 -38.11
N ALA A 206 12.83 -27.27 -39.16
CA ALA A 206 11.51 -26.67 -39.30
C ALA A 206 10.75 -27.42 -40.38
N VAL A 207 9.53 -27.87 -40.08
CA VAL A 207 8.72 -28.67 -40.98
C VAL A 207 7.31 -28.12 -41.12
N ARG A 208 6.67 -28.39 -42.26
CA ARG A 208 5.28 -28.07 -42.56
C ARG A 208 4.51 -29.31 -42.96
N PHE A 209 3.27 -29.41 -42.50
CA PHE A 209 2.36 -30.49 -42.85
C PHE A 209 0.91 -30.03 -42.71
N PRO A 210 -0.06 -30.68 -43.37
CA PRO A 210 -1.47 -30.34 -43.26
C PRO A 210 -1.98 -30.40 -41.81
N SER A 211 -2.84 -29.47 -41.41
CA SER A 211 -3.54 -29.52 -40.11
C SER A 211 -4.36 -30.81 -39.94
N ALA A 212 -4.85 -31.35 -41.04
CA ALA A 212 -5.54 -32.64 -41.15
C ALA A 212 -4.57 -33.84 -41.32
N PHE A 213 -3.36 -33.80 -40.74
CA PHE A 213 -2.40 -34.89 -40.83
C PHE A 213 -2.96 -36.22 -40.31
N THR A 214 -2.30 -37.29 -40.74
CA THR A 214 -2.50 -38.68 -40.29
C THR A 214 -1.16 -39.28 -39.88
N ALA A 215 -1.20 -40.48 -39.33
CA ALA A 215 -0.03 -41.30 -39.05
C ALA A 215 0.95 -41.48 -40.23
N GLU A 216 0.47 -41.35 -41.46
CA GLU A 216 1.23 -41.57 -42.70
C GLU A 216 1.68 -40.25 -43.35
N THR A 217 1.38 -39.10 -42.72
CA THR A 217 1.75 -37.79 -43.26
C THR A 217 3.24 -37.57 -43.13
N GLU A 218 3.92 -37.39 -44.27
CA GLU A 218 5.32 -37.01 -44.33
C GLU A 218 5.47 -35.48 -44.26
N PRO A 219 6.15 -34.94 -43.24
CA PRO A 219 6.40 -33.51 -43.14
C PRO A 219 7.29 -32.99 -44.26
N THR A 220 6.95 -31.83 -44.81
CA THR A 220 7.82 -31.09 -45.73
C THR A 220 8.84 -30.29 -44.93
N VAL A 221 10.13 -30.56 -45.14
CA VAL A 221 11.22 -29.81 -44.49
C VAL A 221 11.34 -28.41 -45.12
N ILE A 222 11.19 -27.37 -44.30
CA ILE A 222 11.40 -25.96 -44.68
C ILE A 222 12.82 -25.51 -44.31
N VAL A 223 13.27 -25.88 -43.11
CA VAL A 223 14.65 -25.65 -42.65
C VAL A 223 15.26 -27.02 -42.39
N ALA A 224 16.39 -27.28 -43.04
CA ALA A 224 17.07 -28.57 -42.96
C ALA A 224 17.53 -28.90 -41.53
N GLU A 225 17.65 -30.19 -41.27
CA GLU A 225 18.12 -30.69 -39.98
C GLU A 225 19.53 -30.18 -39.67
N ALA A 226 19.73 -29.69 -38.45
CA ALA A 226 21.04 -29.24 -37.97
C ALA A 226 21.25 -29.68 -36.52
N ILE A 227 22.46 -30.18 -36.24
CA ILE A 227 22.88 -30.57 -34.89
C ILE A 227 22.79 -29.36 -33.95
N ASP A 228 23.27 -28.21 -34.42
CA ASP A 228 23.42 -26.99 -33.61
C ASP A 228 22.13 -26.18 -33.44
N PHE A 229 21.07 -26.44 -34.23
CA PHE A 229 19.63 -26.08 -34.05
C PHE A 229 18.88 -25.88 -35.39
N GLY A 230 17.71 -26.51 -35.55
CA GLY A 230 16.84 -26.35 -36.74
C GLY A 230 15.77 -25.24 -36.65
N GLY A 231 15.40 -24.83 -35.44
CA GLY A 231 14.48 -23.71 -35.18
C GLY A 231 14.09 -23.63 -33.70
N LYS A 232 14.07 -22.42 -33.15
CA LYS A 232 13.84 -22.21 -31.71
C LYS A 232 12.41 -21.84 -31.38
N TYR A 233 11.79 -21.01 -32.20
CA TYR A 233 10.40 -20.60 -32.05
C TYR A 233 9.81 -20.18 -33.39
N ILE A 234 8.48 -20.10 -33.48
CA ILE A 234 7.76 -19.69 -34.68
C ILE A 234 6.61 -18.77 -34.29
N ASP A 235 6.52 -17.63 -34.97
CA ASP A 235 5.41 -16.68 -34.83
C ASP A 235 5.35 -15.76 -36.06
N GLY A 236 4.16 -15.22 -36.36
CA GLY A 236 3.98 -14.18 -37.38
C GLY A 236 4.49 -14.51 -38.79
N GLY A 237 4.60 -15.79 -39.14
CA GLY A 237 5.14 -16.24 -40.43
C GLY A 237 6.68 -16.28 -40.51
N TYR A 238 7.37 -16.21 -39.36
CA TYR A 238 8.82 -16.32 -39.27
C TYR A 238 9.24 -17.44 -38.32
N ILE A 239 10.39 -18.03 -38.58
CA ILE A 239 11.08 -18.97 -37.71
C ILE A 239 12.27 -18.23 -37.10
N LEU A 240 12.37 -18.22 -35.77
CA LEU A 240 13.57 -17.79 -35.06
C LEU A 240 14.58 -18.94 -35.06
N ARG A 241 15.71 -18.73 -35.73
CA ARG A 241 16.85 -19.65 -35.69
C ARG A 241 18.00 -18.97 -34.96
N THR A 242 18.69 -19.70 -34.08
CA THR A 242 19.86 -19.16 -33.36
C THR A 242 20.80 -20.28 -32.95
N ASP A 243 22.08 -19.96 -32.95
CA ASP A 243 23.19 -20.72 -32.36
C ASP A 243 24.10 -19.76 -31.56
N ASP A 244 25.30 -20.20 -31.15
CA ASP A 244 26.28 -19.39 -30.40
C ASP A 244 26.93 -18.26 -31.23
N ALA A 245 26.87 -18.36 -32.55
CA ALA A 245 27.56 -17.46 -33.47
C ALA A 245 26.60 -16.46 -34.13
N ALA A 246 25.33 -16.83 -34.32
CA ALA A 246 24.36 -16.05 -35.05
C ALA A 246 22.92 -16.30 -34.60
N ALA A 247 22.06 -15.31 -34.84
CA ALA A 247 20.62 -15.46 -34.82
C ALA A 247 20.02 -14.88 -36.11
N GLU A 248 18.95 -15.49 -36.60
CA GLU A 248 18.35 -15.18 -37.89
C GLU A 248 16.82 -15.39 -37.85
N LEU A 249 16.11 -14.53 -38.57
CA LEU A 249 14.68 -14.71 -38.85
C LEU A 249 14.51 -15.27 -40.25
N LEU A 250 13.89 -16.45 -40.34
CA LEU A 250 13.63 -17.14 -41.60
C LEU A 250 12.15 -17.03 -41.96
N PRO A 251 11.78 -16.48 -43.13
CA PRO A 251 10.39 -16.47 -43.58
C PRO A 251 9.86 -17.88 -43.83
N VAL A 252 8.72 -18.21 -43.23
CA VAL A 252 8.02 -19.49 -43.42
C VAL A 252 7.54 -19.68 -44.87
N ALA A 253 7.30 -18.58 -45.59
CA ALA A 253 6.99 -18.59 -47.02
C ALA A 253 8.21 -18.95 -47.91
N GLY A 254 9.40 -19.08 -47.33
CA GLY A 254 10.66 -19.20 -48.05
C GLY A 254 11.25 -17.84 -48.43
N GLY A 255 12.58 -17.79 -48.56
CA GLY A 255 13.31 -16.56 -48.84
C GLY A 255 14.71 -16.57 -48.23
N GLN A 256 15.43 -15.46 -48.38
CA GLN A 256 16.64 -15.23 -47.60
C GLN A 256 16.24 -14.87 -46.18
N GLY A 257 16.89 -15.46 -45.19
CA GLY A 257 16.71 -15.02 -43.81
C GLY A 257 17.39 -13.70 -43.55
N VAL A 258 17.04 -13.13 -42.41
CA VAL A 258 17.50 -11.82 -41.96
C VAL A 258 18.30 -12.02 -40.68
N ALA A 259 19.62 -11.76 -40.75
CA ALA A 259 20.50 -11.87 -39.60
C ALA A 259 20.15 -10.82 -38.54
N LEU A 260 20.22 -11.22 -37.27
CA LEU A 260 20.10 -10.35 -36.11
C LEU A 260 21.50 -9.90 -35.65
N ASP A 261 21.55 -8.80 -34.90
CA ASP A 261 22.79 -8.11 -34.53
C ASP A 261 23.68 -8.85 -33.52
N ALA A 262 23.13 -9.86 -32.85
CA ALA A 262 23.82 -10.64 -31.84
C ALA A 262 23.34 -12.10 -31.83
N ALA A 263 24.26 -13.00 -31.52
CA ALA A 263 23.92 -14.36 -31.14
C ALA A 263 23.08 -14.36 -29.85
N LEU A 264 22.06 -15.21 -29.78
CA LEU A 264 21.24 -15.37 -28.58
C LEU A 264 21.81 -16.56 -27.81
N VAL A 265 22.76 -16.28 -26.92
CA VAL A 265 23.47 -17.31 -26.14
C VAL A 265 22.57 -17.83 -25.01
N SER A 266 22.70 -19.11 -24.70
CA SER A 266 21.97 -19.77 -23.63
C SER A 266 22.92 -20.71 -22.88
N ASN A 267 22.67 -21.01 -21.59
CA ASN A 267 23.67 -21.73 -20.77
C ASN A 267 23.90 -23.16 -21.28
N GLU A 268 25.09 -23.72 -21.08
CA GLU A 268 25.37 -25.13 -21.37
C GLU A 268 24.59 -26.05 -20.40
N LYS A 269 24.08 -27.19 -20.88
CA LYS A 269 23.60 -28.30 -20.04
C LYS A 269 24.08 -29.64 -20.61
N SER A 270 24.17 -30.64 -19.74
CA SER A 270 24.53 -32.01 -20.10
C SER A 270 23.31 -32.75 -20.67
N ALA A 271 23.46 -33.35 -21.84
CA ALA A 271 22.45 -34.25 -22.40
C ALA A 271 22.52 -35.63 -21.73
N GLU A 272 21.39 -36.30 -21.56
CA GLU A 272 21.31 -37.70 -21.15
C GLU A 272 20.79 -38.54 -22.33
N SER A 273 21.07 -39.84 -22.33
CA SER A 273 20.56 -40.79 -23.34
C SER A 273 19.90 -41.99 -22.65
N TYR A 274 18.72 -42.39 -23.13
CA TYR A 274 17.98 -43.55 -22.63
C TYR A 274 18.15 -44.73 -23.57
N ASN A 275 18.52 -45.88 -23.01
CA ASN A 275 18.61 -47.13 -23.75
C ASN A 275 17.31 -47.93 -23.59
N PRO A 276 16.45 -48.01 -24.61
CA PRO A 276 15.15 -48.71 -24.51
C PRO A 276 15.30 -50.24 -24.47
N THR A 277 16.47 -50.79 -24.79
CA THR A 277 16.74 -52.23 -24.71
C THR A 277 17.09 -52.66 -23.29
N THR A 278 17.73 -51.77 -22.51
CA THR A 278 18.17 -52.06 -21.13
C THR A 278 17.35 -51.35 -20.06
N GLY A 279 16.59 -50.31 -20.43
CA GLY A 279 15.82 -49.50 -19.49
C GLY A 279 16.67 -48.52 -18.67
N GLU A 280 17.94 -48.32 -19.03
CA GLU A 280 18.90 -47.52 -18.27
C GLU A 280 19.16 -46.15 -18.90
N TRP A 281 19.47 -45.16 -18.05
CA TRP A 281 19.81 -43.79 -18.41
C TRP A 281 21.31 -43.60 -18.27
N THR A 282 21.94 -42.99 -19.26
CA THR A 282 23.36 -42.66 -19.23
C THR A 282 23.55 -41.19 -19.55
N THR A 283 24.26 -40.46 -18.69
CA THR A 283 24.76 -39.13 -19.03
C THR A 283 25.65 -39.25 -20.25
N VAL A 284 25.41 -38.45 -21.29
CA VAL A 284 26.29 -38.43 -22.45
C VAL A 284 27.60 -37.78 -22.00
N GLU A 285 28.64 -38.59 -21.75
CA GLU A 285 29.98 -38.06 -21.50
C GLU A 285 30.54 -37.44 -22.78
N GLY A 286 30.57 -36.11 -22.84
CA GLY A 286 31.03 -35.28 -23.95
C GLY A 286 30.79 -33.79 -23.64
N ASP A 287 31.32 -32.88 -24.47
CA ASP A 287 31.02 -31.43 -24.36
C ASP A 287 29.50 -31.28 -24.29
N GLY A 288 28.99 -30.67 -23.21
CA GLY A 288 27.56 -30.46 -23.02
C GLY A 288 26.94 -29.79 -24.25
N ALA A 289 25.65 -30.00 -24.49
CA ALA A 289 24.97 -29.22 -25.50
C ALA A 289 25.04 -27.74 -25.07
N LYS A 290 25.64 -26.90 -25.90
CA LYS A 290 26.06 -25.55 -25.50
C LYS A 290 24.92 -24.55 -25.40
N HIS A 291 23.66 -25.00 -25.52
CA HIS A 291 22.56 -24.11 -25.91
C HIS A 291 21.24 -24.45 -25.20
N TYR A 292 21.09 -24.05 -23.92
CA TYR A 292 19.84 -24.21 -23.16
C TYR A 292 19.22 -22.91 -22.68
N GLY A 293 18.06 -22.61 -23.26
CA GLY A 293 17.14 -21.57 -22.79
C GLY A 293 15.93 -21.47 -23.72
N LYS A 294 14.73 -21.29 -23.19
CA LYS A 294 13.55 -21.00 -24.02
C LYS A 294 13.69 -19.59 -24.58
N HIS A 295 13.73 -19.47 -25.91
CA HIS A 295 13.52 -18.19 -26.58
C HIS A 295 12.18 -18.26 -27.27
N THR A 296 11.36 -17.26 -27.03
CA THR A 296 10.10 -17.05 -27.76
C THR A 296 10.24 -15.74 -28.53
N MET A 297 9.34 -15.55 -29.49
CA MET A 297 9.23 -14.27 -30.17
C MET A 297 7.77 -13.92 -30.42
N ALA A 298 7.53 -12.63 -30.61
CA ALA A 298 6.26 -12.11 -31.08
C ALA A 298 6.52 -11.14 -32.24
N VAL A 299 5.74 -11.23 -33.32
CA VAL A 299 5.83 -10.31 -34.47
C VAL A 299 4.61 -9.39 -34.48
N SER A 300 4.84 -8.08 -34.41
CA SER A 300 3.76 -7.08 -34.42
C SER A 300 4.27 -5.73 -34.91
N GLY A 301 3.45 -5.01 -35.68
CA GLY A 301 3.75 -3.63 -36.11
C GLY A 301 5.02 -3.47 -36.96
N GLY A 302 5.43 -4.50 -37.70
CA GLY A 302 6.67 -4.47 -38.50
C GLY A 302 7.96 -4.76 -37.72
N TYR A 303 7.84 -5.07 -36.43
CA TYR A 303 8.94 -5.47 -35.56
C TYR A 303 8.76 -6.90 -35.07
N VAL A 304 9.88 -7.53 -34.74
CA VAL A 304 9.94 -8.76 -33.97
C VAL A 304 10.48 -8.44 -32.58
N TYR A 305 9.85 -9.02 -31.56
CA TYR A 305 10.27 -8.94 -30.18
C TYR A 305 10.76 -10.32 -29.77
N VAL A 306 11.99 -10.41 -29.29
CA VAL A 306 12.64 -11.69 -28.98
C VAL A 306 12.98 -11.73 -27.49
N ALA A 307 12.46 -12.74 -26.81
CA ALA A 307 12.87 -13.11 -25.46
C ALA A 307 14.20 -13.88 -25.55
N ALA A 308 15.32 -13.20 -25.30
CA ALA A 308 16.66 -13.70 -25.57
C ALA A 308 17.35 -14.33 -24.34
N GLY A 309 16.59 -14.85 -23.38
CA GLY A 309 17.13 -15.42 -22.15
C GLY A 309 17.93 -14.38 -21.37
N HIS A 310 19.19 -14.68 -21.06
CA HIS A 310 20.10 -13.77 -20.34
C HIS A 310 20.47 -12.51 -21.14
N ASN A 311 20.27 -12.50 -22.47
CA ASN A 311 20.48 -11.32 -23.31
C ASN A 311 19.27 -10.37 -23.33
N GLY A 312 18.30 -10.63 -22.46
CA GLY A 312 17.13 -9.79 -22.18
C GLY A 312 16.05 -9.79 -23.25
N LEU A 313 15.21 -8.77 -23.24
CA LEU A 313 14.23 -8.52 -24.29
C LEU A 313 14.87 -7.67 -25.39
N ARG A 314 14.67 -8.05 -26.65
CA ARG A 314 15.19 -7.34 -27.82
C ARG A 314 14.10 -7.07 -28.85
N SER A 315 14.20 -5.96 -29.56
CA SER A 315 13.32 -5.60 -30.68
C SER A 315 14.13 -5.36 -31.94
N TYR A 316 13.65 -5.91 -33.07
CA TYR A 316 14.28 -5.74 -34.38
C TYR A 316 13.26 -5.40 -35.45
N ALA A 317 13.66 -4.59 -36.43
CA ALA A 317 12.86 -4.37 -37.63
C ALA A 317 12.87 -5.62 -38.51
N VAL A 318 11.70 -6.21 -38.78
CA VAL A 318 11.57 -7.52 -39.46
C VAL A 318 12.31 -7.58 -40.81
N GLY A 319 12.23 -6.49 -41.59
CA GLY A 319 12.82 -6.46 -42.94
C GLY A 319 14.33 -6.32 -43.01
N SER A 320 15.00 -5.96 -41.91
CA SER A 320 16.45 -5.70 -41.91
C SER A 320 17.23 -6.39 -40.79
N GLY A 321 16.56 -6.84 -39.72
CA GLY A 321 17.20 -7.40 -38.54
C GLY A 321 17.93 -6.37 -37.69
N THR A 322 17.82 -5.08 -38.04
CA THR A 322 18.40 -3.98 -37.28
C THR A 322 17.73 -3.90 -35.91
N ALA A 323 18.52 -3.91 -34.85
CA ALA A 323 18.03 -3.71 -33.50
C ALA A 323 17.47 -2.30 -33.32
N ALA A 324 16.24 -2.22 -32.83
CA ALA A 324 15.61 -0.98 -32.42
C ALA A 324 15.84 -0.71 -30.92
N TRP A 325 15.77 -1.76 -30.10
CA TRP A 325 15.83 -1.63 -28.65
C TRP A 325 16.25 -2.93 -27.97
N SER A 326 16.91 -2.84 -26.82
CA SER A 326 17.23 -3.99 -25.97
C SER A 326 17.34 -3.61 -24.49
N ASN A 327 17.16 -4.58 -23.61
CA ASN A 327 17.54 -4.49 -22.20
C ASN A 327 18.35 -5.73 -21.77
N GLU A 328 18.75 -5.77 -20.50
CA GLU A 328 19.51 -6.88 -19.91
C GLU A 328 18.66 -7.73 -18.93
N THR A 329 17.36 -7.45 -18.82
CA THR A 329 16.49 -8.19 -17.89
C THR A 329 16.21 -9.58 -18.45
N TYR A 330 16.72 -10.63 -17.80
CA TYR A 330 16.51 -12.03 -18.19
C TYR A 330 15.06 -12.27 -18.64
N THR A 331 14.83 -12.60 -19.92
CA THR A 331 13.48 -12.69 -20.51
C THR A 331 13.36 -13.97 -21.34
N THR A 332 12.34 -14.79 -21.05
CA THR A 332 12.15 -16.11 -21.68
C THR A 332 10.86 -16.23 -22.48
N ALA A 333 9.84 -15.46 -22.12
CA ALA A 333 8.58 -15.41 -22.85
C ALA A 333 8.25 -13.99 -23.31
N VAL A 334 7.70 -13.84 -24.51
CA VAL A 334 7.17 -12.58 -25.01
C VAL A 334 5.87 -12.80 -25.77
N TYR A 335 4.95 -11.85 -25.62
CA TYR A 335 3.75 -11.69 -26.44
C TYR A 335 3.62 -10.22 -26.84
N ALA A 336 3.06 -9.92 -28.01
CA ALA A 336 2.82 -8.56 -28.44
C ALA A 336 1.42 -8.42 -29.03
N ASP A 337 0.67 -7.42 -28.56
CA ASP A 337 -0.57 -6.98 -29.21
C ASP A 337 -0.28 -5.72 -30.06
N ASP A 338 -1.29 -4.91 -30.36
CA ASP A 338 -1.15 -3.67 -31.13
C ASP A 338 -0.48 -2.52 -30.36
N GLN A 339 -0.52 -2.51 -29.04
CA GLN A 339 -0.05 -1.40 -28.20
C GLN A 339 1.11 -1.77 -27.28
N TYR A 340 1.16 -3.00 -26.79
CA TYR A 340 2.08 -3.44 -25.75
C TYR A 340 2.89 -4.67 -26.15
N VAL A 341 4.06 -4.79 -25.53
CA VAL A 341 4.88 -5.99 -25.45
C VAL A 341 4.88 -6.49 -24.02
N TYR A 342 4.48 -7.74 -23.82
CA TYR A 342 4.41 -8.40 -22.54
C TYR A 342 5.58 -9.37 -22.48
N ALA A 343 6.45 -9.21 -21.49
CA ALA A 343 7.65 -10.00 -21.33
C ALA A 343 7.63 -10.70 -19.97
N ALA A 344 7.75 -12.03 -19.98
CA ALA A 344 7.91 -12.78 -18.75
C ALA A 344 9.40 -12.87 -18.47
N THR A 345 9.79 -12.22 -17.37
CA THR A 345 11.19 -12.03 -17.03
C THR A 345 11.56 -12.77 -15.76
N GLY A 346 12.85 -12.87 -15.47
CA GLY A 346 13.35 -13.36 -14.19
C GLY A 346 12.82 -12.53 -13.02
N ALA A 347 12.45 -11.27 -13.26
CA ALA A 347 11.89 -10.36 -12.27
C ALA A 347 10.33 -10.33 -12.29
N GLY A 348 9.69 -11.31 -12.93
CA GLY A 348 8.23 -11.37 -13.13
C GLY A 348 7.77 -10.68 -14.42
N LEU A 349 6.46 -10.45 -14.54
CA LEU A 349 5.85 -9.90 -15.75
C LEU A 349 6.26 -8.44 -15.92
N ARG A 350 6.63 -8.06 -17.13
CA ARG A 350 6.88 -6.67 -17.56
C ARG A 350 6.01 -6.37 -18.76
N VAL A 351 5.38 -5.22 -18.77
CA VAL A 351 4.58 -4.72 -19.88
C VAL A 351 5.24 -3.46 -20.37
N TYR A 352 5.56 -3.41 -21.66
CA TYR A 352 6.19 -2.28 -22.32
C TYR A 352 5.23 -1.68 -23.33
N GLU A 353 5.13 -0.35 -23.37
CA GLU A 353 4.45 0.36 -24.45
C GLU A 353 5.35 0.39 -25.69
N LYS A 354 4.76 0.10 -26.85
CA LYS A 354 5.44 0.17 -28.15
C LYS A 354 5.47 1.60 -28.67
N LYS A 355 6.65 2.05 -29.12
CA LYS A 355 6.81 3.30 -29.87
C LYS A 355 6.97 3.01 -31.36
N GLU A 356 6.62 3.98 -32.22
CA GLU A 356 6.69 3.83 -33.68
C GLU A 356 8.09 3.43 -34.19
N SER A 357 9.15 3.85 -33.48
CA SER A 357 10.54 3.53 -33.80
C SER A 357 10.96 2.09 -33.47
N GLY A 358 10.06 1.26 -32.92
CA GLY A 358 10.40 -0.05 -32.36
C GLY A 358 10.96 0.00 -30.94
N ASN A 359 11.12 1.20 -30.37
CA ASN A 359 11.53 1.37 -28.98
C ASN A 359 10.43 0.89 -28.03
N LEU A 360 10.86 0.36 -26.89
CA LEU A 360 9.99 -0.08 -25.81
C LEU A 360 10.20 0.80 -24.58
N GLU A 361 9.10 1.22 -23.95
CA GLU A 361 9.11 1.96 -22.69
C GLU A 361 8.39 1.13 -21.63
N LEU A 362 9.01 0.92 -20.46
CA LEU A 362 8.40 0.13 -19.39
C LEU A 362 7.12 0.81 -18.90
N PHE A 363 5.98 0.15 -19.07
CA PHE A 363 4.67 0.70 -18.77
C PHE A 363 4.10 0.16 -17.46
N ALA A 364 4.28 -1.14 -17.19
CA ALA A 364 3.83 -1.78 -15.96
C ALA A 364 4.69 -3.01 -15.62
N TYR A 365 4.67 -3.43 -14.36
CA TYR A 365 5.44 -4.58 -13.91
C TYR A 365 4.79 -5.30 -12.73
N GLU A 366 5.03 -6.62 -12.64
CA GLU A 366 4.70 -7.41 -11.47
C GLU A 366 5.54 -6.96 -10.28
N VAL A 367 4.86 -6.68 -9.17
CA VAL A 367 5.49 -6.35 -7.88
C VAL A 367 5.87 -7.59 -7.09
N LYS A 368 6.76 -7.42 -6.11
CA LYS A 368 7.29 -8.49 -5.26
C LYS A 368 6.23 -9.16 -4.39
N GLU A 369 5.31 -8.41 -3.83
CA GLU A 369 4.31 -8.93 -2.89
C GLU A 369 2.93 -8.37 -3.20
N TYR A 370 1.92 -9.25 -3.06
CA TYR A 370 0.52 -8.90 -3.12
C TYR A 370 -0.15 -9.29 -1.79
N ASP A 371 -1.10 -8.48 -1.33
CA ASP A 371 -1.94 -8.83 -0.19
C ASP A 371 -2.97 -9.93 -0.56
N ASN A 372 -3.76 -10.38 0.41
CA ASN A 372 -4.81 -11.39 0.20
C ASN A 372 -5.94 -10.92 -0.74
N ALA A 373 -6.02 -9.62 -1.03
CA ALA A 373 -6.95 -9.03 -1.97
C ALA A 373 -6.30 -8.75 -3.35
N GLY A 374 -5.07 -9.22 -3.59
CA GLY A 374 -4.37 -9.04 -4.86
C GLY A 374 -3.87 -7.62 -5.12
N ASN A 375 -3.83 -6.75 -4.10
CA ASN A 375 -3.23 -5.41 -4.22
C ASN A 375 -1.72 -5.50 -3.99
N ALA A 376 -0.93 -4.65 -4.66
CA ALA A 376 0.50 -4.58 -4.39
C ALA A 376 0.76 -4.14 -2.95
N GLY A 377 1.55 -4.92 -2.22
CA GLY A 377 2.08 -4.55 -0.91
C GLY A 377 3.36 -3.70 -1.00
N THR A 378 3.98 -3.64 -2.20
CA THR A 378 5.26 -2.96 -2.43
C THR A 378 5.31 -2.29 -3.80
N THR A 379 6.25 -1.37 -3.97
CA THR A 379 6.65 -0.83 -5.29
C THR A 379 7.86 -1.56 -5.88
N GLU A 380 8.46 -2.48 -5.13
CA GLU A 380 9.58 -3.29 -5.58
C GLU A 380 9.11 -4.25 -6.67
N ALA A 381 9.80 -4.25 -7.80
CA ALA A 381 9.60 -5.23 -8.85
C ALA A 381 9.83 -6.65 -8.31
N GLY A 382 9.12 -7.65 -8.85
CA GLY A 382 9.32 -9.06 -8.46
C GLY A 382 10.80 -9.43 -8.44
N THR A 383 11.32 -9.84 -7.28
CA THR A 383 12.77 -9.98 -7.07
C THR A 383 13.26 -11.42 -7.24
N GLU A 384 12.96 -12.03 -8.37
CA GLU A 384 13.46 -13.36 -8.77
C GLU A 384 12.71 -14.57 -8.17
N GLY A 385 12.54 -15.62 -8.98
CA GLY A 385 12.01 -16.92 -8.53
C GLY A 385 11.06 -17.63 -9.50
N HIS A 386 10.64 -16.98 -10.59
CA HIS A 386 9.74 -17.61 -11.55
C HIS A 386 10.49 -18.26 -12.70
N SER A 387 10.18 -19.53 -13.01
CA SER A 387 10.62 -20.17 -14.24
C SER A 387 9.65 -19.83 -15.38
N ALA A 388 9.67 -18.57 -15.80
CA ALA A 388 8.78 -18.07 -16.84
C ALA A 388 8.98 -18.78 -18.18
N ASN A 389 7.89 -19.25 -18.78
CA ASN A 389 7.91 -20.11 -19.96
C ASN A 389 7.05 -19.55 -21.11
N PHE A 390 5.93 -18.88 -20.81
CA PHE A 390 4.98 -18.45 -21.84
C PHE A 390 4.08 -17.31 -21.38
N ILE A 391 3.56 -16.53 -22.35
CA ILE A 391 2.51 -15.53 -22.14
C ILE A 391 1.39 -15.75 -23.16
N ALA A 392 0.13 -15.66 -22.72
CA ALA A 392 -1.04 -15.57 -23.59
C ALA A 392 -2.00 -14.50 -23.06
N ILE A 393 -2.79 -13.90 -23.95
CA ILE A 393 -3.76 -12.85 -23.59
C ILE A 393 -5.14 -13.21 -24.13
N ALA A 394 -6.15 -13.15 -23.28
CA ALA A 394 -7.55 -13.28 -23.67
C ALA A 394 -8.47 -12.45 -22.78
N ASN A 395 -9.43 -11.75 -23.37
CA ASN A 395 -10.45 -10.97 -22.65
C ASN A 395 -9.85 -10.00 -21.60
N GLY A 396 -8.71 -9.39 -21.92
CA GLY A 396 -7.99 -8.47 -21.01
C GLY A 396 -7.23 -9.15 -19.86
N TYR A 397 -7.26 -10.48 -19.78
CA TYR A 397 -6.44 -11.26 -18.87
C TYR A 397 -5.12 -11.65 -19.54
N ILE A 398 -4.04 -11.54 -18.77
CA ILE A 398 -2.67 -11.91 -19.17
C ILE A 398 -2.31 -13.16 -18.38
N PHE A 399 -2.18 -14.28 -19.06
CA PHE A 399 -1.76 -15.55 -18.48
C PHE A 399 -0.24 -15.67 -18.63
N VAL A 400 0.45 -15.92 -17.52
CA VAL A 400 1.90 -16.13 -17.51
C VAL A 400 2.19 -17.51 -16.92
N ALA A 401 2.79 -18.38 -17.73
CA ALA A 401 3.25 -19.69 -17.27
C ALA A 401 4.59 -19.54 -16.56
N TYR A 402 4.60 -19.60 -15.22
CA TYR A 402 5.80 -19.50 -14.38
C TYR A 402 6.37 -20.87 -13.98
N GLY A 403 6.22 -21.86 -14.86
CA GLY A 403 6.77 -23.19 -14.66
C GLY A 403 6.20 -23.84 -13.40
N GLN A 404 7.06 -24.18 -12.46
CA GLN A 404 6.65 -24.84 -11.20
C GLN A 404 5.86 -23.94 -10.26
N SER A 405 5.96 -22.61 -10.41
CA SER A 405 5.08 -21.68 -9.69
C SER A 405 3.63 -21.75 -10.18
N GLY A 406 3.37 -22.44 -11.30
CA GLY A 406 2.06 -22.54 -11.92
C GLY A 406 1.79 -21.43 -12.93
N VAL A 407 0.51 -21.09 -13.12
CA VAL A 407 0.09 -19.99 -14.00
C VAL A 407 -0.41 -18.83 -13.17
N TYR A 408 0.10 -17.63 -13.43
CA TYR A 408 -0.34 -16.40 -12.80
C TYR A 408 -1.17 -15.64 -13.84
N VAL A 409 -2.32 -15.14 -13.41
CA VAL A 409 -3.22 -14.39 -14.26
C VAL A 409 -3.26 -12.96 -13.78
N PHE A 410 -2.95 -12.03 -14.68
CA PHE A 410 -2.98 -10.61 -14.43
C PHE A 410 -4.07 -9.91 -15.24
N LYS A 411 -4.43 -8.70 -14.84
CA LYS A 411 -5.19 -7.74 -15.63
C LYS A 411 -4.39 -6.45 -15.75
N LEU A 412 -4.31 -5.90 -16.96
CA LEU A 412 -3.74 -4.58 -17.21
C LEU A 412 -4.86 -3.53 -17.11
N ASN A 413 -4.58 -2.43 -16.40
CA ASN A 413 -5.40 -1.23 -16.36
C ASN A 413 -4.62 -0.09 -17.05
N PRO A 414 -4.87 0.17 -18.35
CA PRO A 414 -4.15 1.20 -19.08
C PRO A 414 -4.36 2.63 -18.55
N GLN A 415 -5.45 2.86 -17.81
CA GLN A 415 -5.78 4.15 -17.20
C GLN A 415 -5.26 4.26 -15.75
N GLY A 416 -4.57 3.24 -15.25
CA GLY A 416 -3.90 3.30 -13.96
C GLY A 416 -2.79 4.35 -13.99
N SER A 417 -2.64 5.12 -12.91
CA SER A 417 -1.55 6.07 -12.82
C SER A 417 -0.19 5.35 -12.75
N GLU A 418 0.87 6.01 -13.21
CA GLU A 418 2.24 5.47 -13.27
C GLU A 418 2.84 5.19 -11.88
N GLN A 419 2.24 5.83 -10.88
CA GLN A 419 2.30 5.60 -9.45
C GLN A 419 1.06 6.31 -8.92
N PRO A 420 0.46 5.88 -7.80
CA PRO A 420 -0.37 6.82 -7.07
C PRO A 420 0.50 8.04 -6.82
N GLU A 421 0.03 9.24 -7.18
CA GLU A 421 0.40 10.40 -6.38
C GLU A 421 0.28 9.92 -4.92
N PRO A 422 1.26 10.22 -4.04
CA PRO A 422 1.15 9.87 -2.62
C PRO A 422 -0.29 10.15 -2.24
N PRO A 423 -0.96 9.22 -1.50
CA PRO A 423 -2.40 9.37 -1.25
C PRO A 423 -2.58 10.84 -0.96
N VAL A 424 -3.48 11.52 -1.68
CA VAL A 424 -3.85 12.85 -1.22
C VAL A 424 -4.27 12.55 0.20
N GLU A 425 -3.35 12.87 1.11
CA GLU A 425 -3.51 12.82 2.55
C GLU A 425 -4.80 13.61 2.64
N GLU A 426 -5.90 12.90 2.88
CA GLU A 426 -7.23 13.50 2.80
C GLU A 426 -7.30 14.33 4.06
N LYS A 427 -6.62 15.48 4.02
CA LYS A 427 -6.37 16.30 5.17
C LYS A 427 -7.70 16.89 5.54
N VAL A 428 -8.09 16.66 6.77
CA VAL A 428 -9.23 17.31 7.35
C VAL A 428 -8.71 18.48 8.17
N THR A 429 -9.31 19.65 7.97
CA THR A 429 -9.07 20.80 8.84
C THR A 429 -9.92 20.61 10.08
N LEU A 430 -9.25 20.48 11.23
CA LEU A 430 -9.90 20.54 12.54
C LEU A 430 -9.80 21.98 13.04
N THR A 431 -10.88 22.49 13.64
CA THR A 431 -11.04 23.89 14.05
C THR A 431 -11.36 23.98 15.54
N LEU A 432 -10.62 24.84 16.24
CA LEU A 432 -11.04 25.41 17.53
C LEU A 432 -11.46 26.86 17.32
N ASN A 433 -12.73 27.16 17.59
CA ASN A 433 -13.30 28.49 17.46
C ASN A 433 -13.70 29.06 18.84
N ILE A 434 -13.29 30.28 19.14
CA ILE A 434 -13.63 31.00 20.37
C ILE A 434 -14.07 32.41 20.00
N PRO A 435 -15.35 32.59 19.61
CA PRO A 435 -15.85 33.86 19.08
C PRO A 435 -15.67 35.05 20.04
N ALA A 436 -15.80 34.81 21.35
CA ALA A 436 -15.75 35.85 22.38
C ALA A 436 -14.40 36.59 22.47
N ILE A 437 -13.33 36.02 21.90
CA ILE A 437 -12.00 36.63 21.82
C ILE A 437 -11.47 36.67 20.37
N GLU A 438 -12.36 36.49 19.39
CA GLU A 438 -12.02 36.47 17.96
C GLU A 438 -10.90 35.46 17.60
N SER A 439 -10.76 34.38 18.38
CA SER A 439 -9.72 33.37 18.16
C SER A 439 -10.28 32.21 17.34
N LYS A 440 -9.65 31.97 16.19
CA LYS A 440 -9.86 30.75 15.39
C LYS A 440 -8.52 30.09 15.11
N GLN A 441 -8.41 28.81 15.47
CA GLN A 441 -7.22 28.01 15.21
C GLN A 441 -7.61 26.81 14.34
N ASP A 442 -6.86 26.62 13.26
CA ASP A 442 -7.08 25.55 12.29
C ASP A 442 -5.82 24.66 12.29
N LYS A 443 -5.99 23.34 12.29
CA LYS A 443 -4.91 22.36 12.07
C LYS A 443 -5.34 21.35 11.01
N GLU A 444 -4.50 21.15 10.01
CA GLU A 444 -4.66 20.05 9.05
C GLU A 444 -4.04 18.77 9.61
N VAL A 445 -4.81 17.68 9.61
CA VAL A 445 -4.37 16.34 10.03
C VAL A 445 -4.83 15.29 9.04
N GLU A 446 -4.20 14.11 9.09
CA GLU A 446 -4.66 12.96 8.31
C GLU A 446 -6.07 12.53 8.70
N LYS A 447 -6.85 12.04 7.73
CA LYS A 447 -8.21 11.55 7.97
C LYS A 447 -8.22 10.44 9.04
N GLY A 448 -8.89 10.72 10.16
CA GLY A 448 -8.97 9.80 11.30
C GLY A 448 -8.02 10.14 12.47
N GLU A 449 -7.13 11.12 12.30
CA GLU A 449 -6.27 11.61 13.37
C GLU A 449 -6.91 12.78 14.15
N ASN A 450 -6.53 12.89 15.42
CA ASN A 450 -6.97 13.96 16.31
C ASN A 450 -5.93 15.08 16.34
N ALA A 451 -6.37 16.31 16.61
CA ALA A 451 -5.48 17.45 16.85
C ALA A 451 -5.63 17.98 18.28
N GLU A 452 -4.52 18.23 18.95
CA GLU A 452 -4.50 18.98 20.20
C GLU A 452 -4.30 20.48 19.92
N PHE A 453 -5.18 21.32 20.43
CA PHE A 453 -5.09 22.78 20.40
C PHE A 453 -4.79 23.30 21.80
N THR A 454 -4.22 24.51 21.88
CA THR A 454 -4.07 25.22 23.16
C THR A 454 -5.08 26.35 23.20
N ILE A 455 -5.92 26.37 24.23
CA ILE A 455 -6.85 27.47 24.46
C ILE A 455 -6.02 28.73 24.77
N PRO A 456 -6.21 29.87 24.07
CA PRO A 456 -5.48 31.09 24.34
C PRO A 456 -5.57 31.52 25.81
N GLU A 457 -4.50 32.12 26.33
CA GLU A 457 -4.51 32.71 27.68
C GLU A 457 -5.38 33.99 27.75
N THR A 458 -5.70 34.59 26.60
CA THR A 458 -6.56 35.76 26.50
C THR A 458 -7.98 35.44 26.98
N THR A 459 -8.50 36.27 27.90
CA THR A 459 -9.88 36.18 28.39
C THR A 459 -10.75 37.26 27.77
N PRO A 460 -12.05 37.01 27.57
CA PRO A 460 -13.00 38.00 27.05
C PRO A 460 -13.28 39.08 28.11
N GLU A 461 -13.74 40.24 27.64
CA GLU A 461 -14.21 41.30 28.53
C GLU A 461 -15.46 40.84 29.30
N ALA A 462 -15.41 40.96 30.63
CA ALA A 462 -16.48 40.49 31.49
C ALA A 462 -17.71 41.41 31.42
N PRO A 463 -18.93 40.84 31.31
CA PRO A 463 -20.16 41.60 31.51
C PRO A 463 -20.19 42.29 32.88
N GLU A 464 -20.96 43.36 32.99
CA GLU A 464 -21.11 44.11 34.24
C GLU A 464 -21.54 43.19 35.40
N GLY A 465 -20.84 43.31 36.55
CA GLY A 465 -21.11 42.50 37.74
C GLY A 465 -20.64 41.04 37.67
N LYS A 466 -19.96 40.62 36.59
CA LYS A 466 -19.44 39.26 36.42
C LYS A 466 -17.91 39.22 36.36
N GLU A 467 -17.36 38.03 36.58
CA GLU A 467 -15.97 37.69 36.29
C GLU A 467 -15.90 36.41 35.45
N PHE A 468 -14.85 36.29 34.64
CA PHE A 468 -14.66 35.16 33.74
C PHE A 468 -14.22 33.92 34.54
N ALA A 469 -15.00 32.84 34.49
CA ALA A 469 -14.75 31.61 35.23
C ALA A 469 -14.05 30.51 34.41
N GLY A 470 -14.15 30.57 33.07
CA GLY A 470 -13.54 29.60 32.15
C GLY A 470 -14.37 29.40 30.89
N TRP A 471 -14.10 28.33 30.16
CA TRP A 471 -14.72 28.03 28.86
C TRP A 471 -15.59 26.77 28.94
N SER A 472 -16.72 26.74 28.22
CA SER A 472 -17.55 25.54 28.03
C SER A 472 -17.79 25.26 26.55
N LYS A 473 -17.99 23.98 26.20
CA LYS A 473 -18.46 23.59 24.85
C LYS A 473 -19.93 23.91 24.61
N THR A 474 -20.69 24.20 25.68
CA THR A 474 -22.12 24.50 25.61
C THR A 474 -22.32 26.00 25.77
N GLU A 475 -23.02 26.61 24.82
CA GLU A 475 -23.43 28.01 24.94
C GLU A 475 -24.31 28.19 26.19
N GLY A 476 -23.93 29.10 27.08
CA GLY A 476 -24.63 29.34 28.35
C GLY A 476 -24.37 28.29 29.44
N GLY A 477 -23.31 27.49 29.33
CA GLY A 477 -22.89 26.57 30.40
C GLY A 477 -22.65 27.28 31.74
N GLU A 478 -23.08 26.67 32.84
CA GLU A 478 -22.93 27.24 34.20
C GLU A 478 -21.58 26.89 34.85
N THR A 479 -20.95 25.82 34.39
CA THR A 479 -19.65 25.34 34.91
C THR A 479 -18.63 25.27 33.78
N PRO A 480 -17.41 25.80 33.98
CA PRO A 480 -16.37 25.75 32.95
C PRO A 480 -15.83 24.32 32.77
N ASP A 481 -15.74 23.87 31.52
CA ASP A 481 -15.11 22.61 31.12
C ASP A 481 -13.59 22.76 30.98
N TYR A 482 -13.12 23.96 30.64
CA TYR A 482 -11.71 24.26 30.35
C TYR A 482 -11.29 25.62 30.92
N GLN A 483 -9.99 25.75 31.20
CA GLN A 483 -9.36 27.01 31.62
C GLN A 483 -8.47 27.60 30.51
N PRO A 484 -8.21 28.93 30.50
CA PRO A 484 -7.23 29.53 29.60
C PRO A 484 -5.87 28.82 29.68
N GLY A 485 -5.21 28.63 28.54
CA GLY A 485 -3.94 27.92 28.44
C GLY A 485 -4.03 26.39 28.46
N GLN A 486 -5.19 25.78 28.75
CA GLN A 486 -5.31 24.33 28.76
C GLN A 486 -5.34 23.72 27.33
N PRO A 487 -4.82 22.48 27.17
CA PRO A 487 -4.97 21.75 25.93
C PRO A 487 -6.40 21.24 25.74
N ILE A 488 -6.84 21.18 24.48
CA ILE A 488 -8.12 20.59 24.07
C ILE A 488 -7.92 19.74 22.81
N THR A 489 -8.42 18.51 22.83
CA THR A 489 -8.39 17.61 21.66
C THR A 489 -9.66 17.78 20.83
N VAL A 490 -9.48 18.00 19.52
CA VAL A 490 -10.53 17.98 18.50
C VAL A 490 -10.38 16.70 17.69
N THR A 491 -11.50 16.03 17.38
CA THR A 491 -11.51 14.74 16.68
C THR A 491 -12.27 14.85 15.36
N PRO A 492 -12.02 13.96 14.40
CA PRO A 492 -12.73 13.96 13.12
C PRO A 492 -14.25 13.79 13.21
N GLU A 493 -14.78 13.20 14.29
CA GLU A 493 -16.22 13.07 14.53
C GLU A 493 -16.88 14.41 14.91
N ASN A 494 -16.08 15.37 15.38
CA ASN A 494 -16.51 16.73 15.68
C ASN A 494 -15.44 17.73 15.24
N PRO A 495 -15.32 17.99 13.92
CA PRO A 495 -14.20 18.72 13.35
C PRO A 495 -14.20 20.22 13.68
N ASP A 496 -15.32 20.77 14.15
CA ASP A 496 -15.47 22.18 14.50
C ASP A 496 -15.94 22.31 15.95
N VAL A 497 -15.00 22.50 16.88
CA VAL A 497 -15.29 22.72 18.30
C VAL A 497 -15.37 24.22 18.57
N THR A 498 -16.49 24.67 19.17
CA THR A 498 -16.66 26.05 19.62
C THR A 498 -16.68 26.13 21.15
N LEU A 499 -15.97 27.10 21.72
CA LEU A 499 -16.00 27.40 23.16
C LEU A 499 -16.70 28.71 23.46
N TYR A 500 -17.49 28.71 24.54
CA TYR A 500 -18.26 29.84 25.03
C TYR A 500 -17.80 30.22 26.44
N PRO A 501 -17.81 31.51 26.80
CA PRO A 501 -17.39 31.95 28.12
C PRO A 501 -18.40 31.57 29.20
N VAL A 502 -17.89 31.17 30.36
CA VAL A 502 -18.67 30.94 31.58
C VAL A 502 -18.40 32.09 32.55
N TRP A 503 -19.46 32.63 33.15
CA TRP A 503 -19.41 33.83 33.98
C TRP A 503 -19.90 33.54 35.40
N THR A 504 -19.18 34.03 36.41
CA THR A 504 -19.60 34.01 37.82
C THR A 504 -19.85 35.42 38.32
N ASP A 505 -20.66 35.56 39.38
CA ASP A 505 -20.88 36.87 40.00
C ASP A 505 -19.60 37.39 40.63
N LYS A 506 -19.22 38.62 40.27
CA LYS A 506 -18.06 39.29 40.82
C LYS A 506 -18.35 39.70 42.26
N VAL A 507 -17.59 39.16 43.21
CA VAL A 507 -17.67 39.56 44.62
C VAL A 507 -16.99 40.92 44.79
N VAL A 508 -17.75 41.95 45.12
CA VAL A 508 -17.23 43.30 45.40
C VAL A 508 -16.96 43.42 46.91
N GLU A 509 -15.70 43.64 47.27
CA GLU A 509 -15.29 43.95 48.65
C GLU A 509 -15.11 45.47 48.81
N TYR A 510 -15.73 46.03 49.85
CA TYR A 510 -15.62 47.43 50.24
C TYR A 510 -14.63 47.57 51.39
N GLU A 511 -13.78 48.60 51.34
CA GLU A 511 -12.90 49.00 52.44
C GLU A 511 -13.45 50.27 53.09
N TYR A 512 -13.94 50.12 54.32
CA TYR A 512 -14.52 51.18 55.12
C TYR A 512 -13.47 51.73 56.08
N VAL A 513 -13.16 53.03 55.96
CA VAL A 513 -12.16 53.73 56.77
C VAL A 513 -12.86 54.80 57.61
N LEU A 514 -12.98 54.54 58.92
CA LEU A 514 -13.48 55.52 59.90
C LEU A 514 -12.31 56.14 60.64
N SER A 515 -12.07 57.42 60.40
CA SER A 515 -11.02 58.20 61.05
C SER A 515 -11.59 59.10 62.15
N PHE A 516 -10.74 59.45 63.11
CA PHE A 516 -11.09 60.35 64.19
C PHE A 516 -10.13 61.52 64.18
N ASP A 517 -10.66 62.73 64.25
CA ASP A 517 -9.88 63.95 64.27
C ASP A 517 -10.28 64.79 65.47
N ILE A 518 -9.29 65.07 66.33
CA ILE A 518 -9.46 65.84 67.56
C ILE A 518 -8.93 67.27 67.42
N GLU A 519 -8.32 67.62 66.29
CA GLU A 519 -7.87 68.97 66.00
C GLU A 519 -9.09 69.79 65.55
N SER A 520 -9.55 70.67 66.44
CA SER A 520 -10.61 71.62 66.10
C SER A 520 -10.01 72.84 65.40
N ASP A 521 -10.70 73.38 64.39
CA ASP A 521 -10.37 74.67 63.74
C ASP A 521 -10.49 75.89 64.68
N ILE A 522 -10.66 75.69 65.99
CA ILE A 522 -10.81 76.74 67.01
C ILE A 522 -9.50 76.84 67.83
N PRO A 523 -8.61 77.83 67.57
CA PRO A 523 -7.22 77.81 68.04
C PRO A 523 -7.00 78.08 69.53
N GLU A 524 -8.04 78.44 70.31
CA GLU A 524 -7.85 79.04 71.64
C GLU A 524 -8.29 78.19 72.84
N MET A 525 -8.58 76.88 72.68
CA MET A 525 -9.30 76.12 73.72
C MET A 525 -8.66 74.84 74.26
N GLY A 526 -7.32 74.72 74.26
CA GLY A 526 -6.59 73.83 75.18
C GLY A 526 -6.91 72.33 75.11
N MET A 527 -7.03 71.76 73.90
CA MET A 527 -7.14 70.30 73.72
C MET A 527 -5.79 69.63 73.99
N THR A 528 -5.78 68.48 74.68
CA THR A 528 -4.56 67.68 74.89
C THR A 528 -4.83 66.20 74.59
N GLY A 529 -3.80 65.49 74.12
CA GLY A 529 -3.86 64.04 73.87
C GLY A 529 -3.70 63.65 72.41
N VAL A 530 -4.10 62.41 72.09
CA VAL A 530 -3.96 61.80 70.76
C VAL A 530 -5.33 61.26 70.32
N ALA A 531 -5.67 61.43 69.04
CA ALA A 531 -6.91 60.90 68.49
C ALA A 531 -6.93 59.36 68.56
N PRO A 532 -8.11 58.72 68.68
CA PRO A 532 -8.23 57.28 68.52
C PRO A 532 -7.71 56.80 67.15
N GLU A 533 -7.19 55.58 67.11
CA GLU A 533 -6.77 54.97 65.84
C GLU A 533 -7.96 54.81 64.88
N SER A 534 -7.70 55.03 63.60
CA SER A 534 -8.67 54.79 62.52
C SER A 534 -9.10 53.33 62.50
N LYS A 535 -10.39 53.08 62.25
CA LYS A 535 -10.94 51.73 62.08
C LYS A 535 -11.09 51.40 60.61
N ASN A 536 -10.42 50.34 60.18
CA ASN A 536 -10.48 49.81 58.83
C ASN A 536 -11.23 48.47 58.85
N VAL A 537 -12.33 48.39 58.09
CA VAL A 537 -13.14 47.17 57.97
C VAL A 537 -13.29 46.82 56.50
N LYS A 538 -12.94 45.58 56.14
CA LYS A 538 -13.23 45.02 54.82
C LYS A 538 -14.49 44.17 54.88
N SER A 539 -15.41 44.37 53.94
CA SER A 539 -16.68 43.64 53.91
C SER A 539 -17.26 43.57 52.50
N THR A 540 -17.95 42.49 52.18
CA THR A 540 -18.75 42.35 50.95
C THR A 540 -20.16 42.94 51.08
N GLU A 541 -20.56 43.31 52.30
CA GLU A 541 -21.84 43.97 52.57
C GLU A 541 -21.78 45.46 52.21
N GLU A 542 -22.88 46.00 51.68
CA GLU A 542 -22.99 47.42 51.26
C GLU A 542 -23.04 48.42 52.44
N SER A 543 -23.05 47.91 53.68
CA SER A 543 -22.93 48.72 54.90
C SER A 543 -22.28 47.94 56.04
N VAL A 544 -21.55 48.63 56.90
CA VAL A 544 -20.97 48.07 58.13
C VAL A 544 -21.23 48.99 59.32
N GLU A 545 -21.53 48.40 60.47
CA GLU A 545 -21.65 49.13 61.73
C GLU A 545 -20.33 49.05 62.51
N ILE A 546 -19.78 50.21 62.88
CA ILE A 546 -18.51 50.32 63.59
C ILE A 546 -18.78 50.90 64.97
N THR A 547 -18.42 50.17 66.03
CA THR A 547 -18.49 50.67 67.41
C THR A 547 -17.55 51.87 67.57
N LEU A 548 -18.00 52.93 68.22
CA LEU A 548 -17.23 54.16 68.41
C LEU A 548 -16.39 54.10 69.69
N PRO A 549 -15.14 54.62 69.67
CA PRO A 549 -14.34 54.74 70.87
C PRO A 549 -14.90 55.83 71.80
N GLY A 550 -14.64 55.70 73.10
CA GLY A 550 -14.85 56.77 74.07
C GLY A 550 -13.78 57.87 73.97
N LYS A 551 -13.69 58.71 75.00
CA LYS A 551 -12.71 59.81 75.09
C LYS A 551 -11.31 59.36 75.54
N ASP A 552 -11.03 58.06 75.56
CA ASP A 552 -9.77 57.54 76.11
C ASP A 552 -8.59 58.02 75.25
N GLY A 553 -7.62 58.69 75.88
CA GLY A 553 -6.42 59.21 75.20
C GLY A 553 -6.45 60.70 74.82
N PHE A 554 -7.59 61.39 74.98
CA PHE A 554 -7.69 62.83 74.79
C PHE A 554 -8.65 63.49 75.79
N ASP A 555 -8.40 64.75 76.15
CA ASP A 555 -9.26 65.46 77.09
C ASP A 555 -9.34 66.95 76.79
N ARG A 556 -10.45 67.56 77.21
CA ARG A 556 -10.70 68.99 77.12
C ARG A 556 -10.99 69.53 78.52
N GLU A 557 -10.05 70.31 79.06
CA GLU A 557 -10.18 70.86 80.41
C GLU A 557 -11.43 71.74 80.52
N GLY A 558 -12.25 71.51 81.55
CA GLY A 558 -13.51 72.22 81.75
C GLY A 558 -14.69 71.72 80.92
N PHE A 559 -14.56 70.66 80.13
CA PHE A 559 -15.65 70.09 79.31
C PHE A 559 -15.87 68.58 79.53
N ASP A 560 -17.09 68.12 79.28
CA ASP A 560 -17.50 66.72 79.19
C ASP A 560 -17.68 66.30 77.72
N PHE A 561 -17.11 65.15 77.35
CA PHE A 561 -17.29 64.53 76.03
C PHE A 561 -18.70 63.94 75.90
N LYS A 562 -19.36 64.15 74.75
CA LYS A 562 -20.71 63.65 74.47
C LYS A 562 -20.81 62.66 73.32
N GLY A 563 -19.72 62.39 72.61
CA GLY A 563 -19.72 61.53 71.45
C GLY A 563 -19.10 62.22 70.23
N TRP A 564 -19.37 61.65 69.07
CA TRP A 564 -18.75 62.01 67.81
C TRP A 564 -19.75 62.61 66.83
N CYS A 565 -19.31 63.41 65.87
CA CYS A 565 -20.14 63.91 64.77
C CYS A 565 -19.33 64.08 63.48
N GLU A 566 -19.99 64.23 62.33
CA GLU A 566 -19.34 64.39 61.02
C GLU A 566 -18.85 65.84 60.76
N VAL A 567 -18.98 66.77 61.72
CA VAL A 567 -18.72 68.21 61.53
C VAL A 567 -17.66 68.71 62.51
N SER A 568 -16.56 69.26 61.99
CA SER A 568 -15.38 69.70 62.79
C SER A 568 -15.64 70.87 63.75
N THR A 569 -16.72 71.63 63.55
CA THR A 569 -17.04 72.85 64.30
C THR A 569 -18.16 72.69 65.33
N ALA A 570 -18.55 71.46 65.69
CA ALA A 570 -19.70 71.23 66.55
C ALA A 570 -19.43 71.65 68.02
N TYR A 571 -19.90 72.85 68.38
CA TYR A 571 -20.08 73.32 69.75
C TYR A 571 -21.58 73.22 70.11
N GLN A 572 -21.91 72.97 71.38
CA GLN A 572 -23.20 72.41 71.82
C GLN A 572 -24.47 73.28 71.64
N GLU A 573 -24.53 74.19 70.67
CA GLU A 573 -25.75 74.97 70.35
C GLU A 573 -26.28 74.80 68.92
N VAL A 574 -25.77 73.83 68.14
CA VAL A 574 -26.26 73.60 66.76
C VAL A 574 -26.75 72.17 66.57
N SER A 575 -27.80 72.00 65.76
CA SER A 575 -28.62 70.80 65.52
C SER A 575 -27.92 69.59 64.88
N THR A 576 -26.67 69.30 65.23
CA THR A 576 -25.87 68.20 64.65
C THR A 576 -26.12 66.89 65.39
N LYS A 577 -26.33 65.80 64.62
CA LYS A 577 -26.51 64.44 65.15
C LYS A 577 -25.21 63.99 65.83
N VAL A 578 -25.32 63.51 67.07
CA VAL A 578 -24.19 62.99 67.87
C VAL A 578 -24.28 61.47 67.94
N TYR A 579 -23.17 60.80 67.68
CA TYR A 579 -23.02 59.35 67.72
C TYR A 579 -22.24 58.92 68.97
N THR A 580 -22.82 58.02 69.77
CA THR A 580 -22.25 57.63 71.08
C THR A 580 -21.81 56.18 71.16
N GLU A 581 -22.42 55.29 70.38
CA GLU A 581 -22.18 53.84 70.47
C GLU A 581 -21.60 53.27 69.18
N SER A 582 -22.21 53.58 68.04
CA SER A 582 -21.80 53.08 66.73
C SER A 582 -21.98 54.12 65.63
N TYR A 583 -21.32 53.87 64.50
CA TYR A 583 -21.50 54.59 63.25
C TYR A 583 -21.67 53.60 62.09
N THR A 584 -22.72 53.77 61.30
CA THR A 584 -22.96 52.95 60.10
C THR A 584 -22.29 53.60 58.89
N MET A 585 -21.28 52.93 58.34
CA MET A 585 -20.70 53.29 57.05
C MET A 585 -21.46 52.57 55.92
N THR A 586 -21.55 53.20 54.75
CA THR A 586 -22.24 52.66 53.56
C THR A 586 -21.31 52.72 52.35
N LYS A 587 -21.61 51.95 51.30
CA LYS A 587 -20.82 51.92 50.06
C LYS A 587 -20.60 53.30 49.41
N ASP A 588 -21.50 54.26 49.67
CA ASP A 588 -21.39 55.65 49.17
C ASP A 588 -20.53 56.56 50.10
N LYS A 589 -20.16 56.06 51.28
CA LYS A 589 -19.38 56.76 52.32
C LYS A 589 -18.26 55.86 52.85
N LEU A 590 -17.34 55.45 51.98
CA LEU A 590 -16.24 54.56 52.32
C LEU A 590 -15.17 55.19 53.23
N ASN A 591 -15.05 56.52 53.21
CA ASN A 591 -14.10 57.26 54.04
C ASN A 591 -14.86 58.33 54.84
N VAL A 592 -14.87 58.22 56.16
CA VAL A 592 -15.54 59.18 57.05
C VAL A 592 -14.60 59.59 58.16
N THR A 593 -14.55 60.89 58.45
CA THR A 593 -13.85 61.44 59.62
C THR A 593 -14.87 61.94 60.63
N LEU A 594 -14.72 61.53 61.89
CA LEU A 594 -15.56 61.99 62.99
C LEU A 594 -14.79 62.90 63.95
N TYR A 595 -15.49 63.89 64.48
CA TYR A 595 -14.98 64.93 65.36
C TYR A 595 -15.65 64.89 66.73
N PRO A 596 -14.93 65.17 67.82
CA PRO A 596 -15.46 65.04 69.18
C PRO A 596 -16.39 66.21 69.54
N VAL A 597 -17.48 65.89 70.23
CA VAL A 597 -18.48 66.86 70.71
C VAL A 597 -18.33 67.08 72.21
N TRP A 598 -18.31 68.35 72.65
CA TRP A 598 -17.97 68.75 74.02
C TRP A 598 -18.99 69.71 74.66
N THR A 599 -19.10 69.68 75.99
CA THR A 599 -20.06 70.49 76.77
C THR A 599 -19.45 70.99 78.07
N ILE A 600 -19.73 72.22 78.51
CA ILE A 600 -19.06 72.81 79.69
C ILE A 600 -19.44 72.06 80.98
N LYS A 601 -18.44 71.75 81.81
CA LYS A 601 -18.62 71.25 83.19
C LYS A 601 -19.14 72.39 84.07
N GLN A 602 -20.33 72.26 84.66
CA GLN A 602 -20.83 73.27 85.61
C GLN A 602 -19.98 73.28 86.88
N THR A 603 -19.33 74.41 87.19
CA THR A 603 -18.64 74.61 88.48
C THR A 603 -19.66 74.93 89.58
N VAL A 604 -19.80 74.04 90.56
CA VAL A 604 -20.51 74.33 91.82
C VAL A 604 -19.58 75.17 92.71
N THR A 605 -19.91 76.43 92.94
CA THR A 605 -19.16 77.31 93.85
C THR A 605 -19.29 76.79 95.30
N PRO A 606 -18.20 76.57 96.05
CA PRO A 606 -18.29 76.25 97.48
C PRO A 606 -18.73 77.48 98.27
N ALA A 607 -19.64 77.29 99.22
CA ALA A 607 -20.02 78.34 100.18
C ALA A 607 -18.82 78.74 101.08
N PRO A 608 -18.63 80.02 101.41
CA PRO A 608 -17.52 80.48 102.25
C PRO A 608 -17.62 79.96 103.70
N PRO A 609 -16.48 79.82 104.41
CA PRO A 609 -16.45 79.21 105.74
C PRO A 609 -17.02 80.13 106.83
N VAL A 610 -17.61 79.50 107.85
CA VAL A 610 -18.03 80.13 109.11
C VAL A 610 -16.78 80.62 109.85
N GLY A 611 -16.70 81.93 110.11
CA GLY A 611 -15.74 82.56 111.01
C GLY A 611 -16.51 83.37 112.06
N GLY A 612 -16.24 83.09 113.34
CA GLY A 612 -16.89 83.71 114.48
C GLY A 612 -16.28 85.04 114.95
N ASP A 613 -17.00 85.59 115.92
CA ASP A 613 -16.66 86.54 116.99
C ASP A 613 -16.15 87.96 116.65
N ASP A 614 -16.99 88.98 116.93
CA ASP A 614 -16.79 89.89 118.07
C ASP A 614 -18.01 90.83 118.28
N LEU A 615 -18.51 90.84 119.53
CA LEU A 615 -19.48 91.74 120.22
C LEU A 615 -20.98 91.70 119.90
#